data_AF-A0A9X3J6X9-F1
#
_entry.id   AF-A0A9X3J6X9-F1
#
_cell.length_a   1.000
_cell.length_b   1.000
_cell.length_c   1.000
_cell.angle_alpha   90.00
_cell.angle_beta   90.00
_cell.angle_gamma   90.00
#
_symmetry.space_group_name_H-M   'P 1'
#
loop_
_entity.id
_entity.type
_entity.pdbx_description
1 polymer ?
#
loop_
_entity_poly.entity_id
_entity_poly.type
_entity_poly.pdbx_seq_one_letter_code
_entity_poly.pdbx_strand_id
1 'polypeptide(L)'
;MAINTDNLLLISLIQDAQSQELWWHTFITCLATFLINLPFGYWRGGFRKLSFWWFVAIHAPVPLVIVIRKLNDLHLTWELAPFLLGSYFLGQFLGRKIYGLKPWKKP
;
A
#
# COMPACT_ATOMS: atom_id res chain seq x y z
N MET A 1 31.14 4.56 -29.18
CA MET A 1 29.97 5.23 -29.79
C MET A 1 29.58 6.36 -28.85
N ALA A 2 29.89 7.62 -29.18
CA ALA A 2 29.59 8.75 -28.31
C ALA A 2 28.10 9.08 -28.39
N ILE A 3 27.42 9.12 -27.25
CA ILE A 3 26.02 9.53 -27.17
C ILE A 3 25.97 11.05 -27.40
N ASN A 4 25.24 11.52 -28.41
CA ASN A 4 25.07 12.95 -28.71
C ASN A 4 24.37 13.67 -27.55
N THR A 5 24.76 14.91 -27.25
CA THR A 5 24.13 15.81 -26.27
C THR A 5 22.62 15.92 -26.47
N ASP A 6 22.14 15.89 -27.70
CA ASP A 6 20.69 15.92 -27.99
C ASP A 6 19.97 14.68 -27.45
N ASN A 7 20.61 13.51 -27.53
CA ASN A 7 20.07 12.27 -26.97
C ASN A 7 20.08 12.31 -25.44
N LEU A 8 21.11 12.93 -24.84
CA LEU A 8 21.17 13.12 -23.38
C LEU A 8 20.06 14.05 -22.89
N LEU A 9 19.76 15.12 -23.62
CA LEU A 9 18.66 16.04 -23.31
C LEU A 9 17.30 15.35 -23.45
N LEU A 10 17.10 14.56 -24.51
CA LEU A 10 15.87 13.77 -24.67
C LEU A 10 15.70 12.75 -23.55
N ILE A 11 16.76 12.05 -23.16
CA ILE A 11 16.74 11.09 -22.04
C ILE A 11 16.41 11.82 -20.74
N SER A 12 17.03 12.97 -20.46
CA SER A 12 16.74 13.72 -19.24
C SER A 12 15.31 14.26 -19.20
N LEU A 13 14.77 14.71 -20.34
CA LEU A 13 13.39 15.21 -20.42
C LEU A 13 12.37 14.09 -20.21
N ILE A 14 12.62 12.90 -20.77
CA ILE A 14 11.78 11.72 -20.54
C ILE A 14 11.86 11.27 -19.08
N GLN A 15 13.06 11.29 -18.48
CA GLN A 15 13.28 10.92 -17.09
C GLN A 15 12.60 11.91 -16.12
N ASP A 16 12.62 13.20 -16.45
CA ASP A 16 11.98 14.24 -15.64
C ASP A 16 10.44 14.21 -15.80
N ALA A 17 9.94 13.93 -17.00
CA ALA A 17 8.52 13.69 -17.23
C ALA A 17 7.99 12.45 -16.49
N GLN A 18 8.79 11.39 -16.36
CA GLN A 18 8.44 10.22 -15.55
C GLN A 18 8.50 10.48 -14.03
N SER A 19 9.35 11.41 -13.57
CA SER A 19 9.55 11.67 -12.14
C SER A 19 8.40 12.48 -11.52
N GLN A 20 7.77 13.38 -12.29
CA GLN A 20 6.71 14.27 -11.82
C GLN A 20 5.40 13.53 -11.45
N GLU A 21 5.17 12.32 -11.98
CA GLU A 21 3.98 11.50 -11.68
C GLU A 21 4.14 10.61 -10.42
N LEU A 22 5.32 10.61 -9.79
CA LEU A 22 5.66 9.73 -8.67
C LEU A 22 4.83 10.00 -7.40
N TRP A 23 4.52 11.27 -7.12
CA TRP A 23 3.82 11.68 -5.91
C TRP A 23 2.37 11.21 -5.92
N TRP A 24 1.68 11.34 -7.05
CA TRP A 24 0.29 10.90 -7.19
C TRP A 24 0.16 9.38 -7.11
N HIS A 25 1.05 8.64 -7.79
CA HIS A 25 1.08 7.18 -7.69
C HIS A 25 1.34 6.71 -6.25
N THR A 26 2.27 7.37 -5.54
CA THR A 26 2.58 7.09 -4.14
C THR A 26 1.36 7.34 -3.25
N PHE A 27 0.72 8.50 -3.39
CA PHE A 27 -0.46 8.86 -2.62
C PHE A 27 -1.62 7.87 -2.84
N ILE A 28 -1.92 7.57 -4.11
CA ILE A 28 -2.97 6.61 -4.49
C ILE A 28 -2.65 5.22 -3.92
N THR A 29 -1.40 4.77 -4.02
CA THR A 29 -0.99 3.46 -3.48
C THR A 29 -1.12 3.39 -1.97
N CYS A 30 -0.72 4.44 -1.25
CA CYS A 30 -0.87 4.54 0.20
C CYS A 30 -2.35 4.56 0.61
N LEU A 31 -3.17 5.37 -0.08
CA LEU A 31 -4.61 5.45 0.18
C LEU A 31 -5.30 4.11 -0.10
N ALA A 32 -5.01 3.46 -1.23
CA ALA A 32 -5.53 2.14 -1.57
C ALA A 32 -5.10 1.09 -0.54
N THR A 33 -3.82 1.11 -0.13
CA THR A 33 -3.29 0.24 0.93
C THR A 33 -4.06 0.43 2.23
N PHE A 34 -4.30 1.67 2.65
CA PHE A 34 -5.08 1.98 3.85
C PHE A 34 -6.51 1.47 3.74
N LEU A 35 -7.20 1.77 2.64
CA LEU A 35 -8.61 1.40 2.42
C LEU A 35 -8.80 -0.11 2.37
N ILE A 36 -7.88 -0.86 1.77
CA ILE A 36 -7.92 -2.33 1.74
C ILE A 36 -7.66 -2.90 3.12
N ASN A 37 -6.71 -2.34 3.88
CA ASN A 37 -6.43 -2.82 5.23
C ASN A 37 -7.55 -2.54 6.23
N LEU A 38 -8.43 -1.58 5.97
CA LEU A 38 -9.55 -1.25 6.85
C LEU A 38 -10.53 -2.43 7.07
N PRO A 39 -11.12 -3.07 6.04
CA PRO A 39 -11.99 -4.22 6.21
C PRO A 39 -11.26 -5.44 6.79
N PHE A 40 -10.00 -5.70 6.42
CA PHE A 40 -9.21 -6.79 7.02
C PHE A 40 -8.94 -6.54 8.51
N GLY A 41 -8.68 -5.29 8.89
CA GLY A 41 -8.49 -4.88 10.27
C GLY A 41 -9.75 -5.08 11.10
N TYR A 42 -10.91 -4.75 10.53
CA TYR A 42 -12.21 -4.99 11.12
C TYR A 42 -12.49 -6.49 11.29
N TRP A 43 -12.32 -7.27 10.22
CA TRP A 43 -12.55 -8.71 10.20
C TRP A 43 -11.69 -9.44 11.24
N ARG A 44 -10.41 -9.05 11.33
CA ARG A 44 -9.48 -9.58 12.33
C ARG A 44 -9.90 -9.33 13.76
N GLY A 45 -10.64 -8.24 14.03
CA GLY A 45 -11.17 -7.93 15.36
C GLY A 45 -12.07 -9.03 15.94
N GLY A 46 -12.75 -9.79 15.07
CA GLY A 46 -13.65 -10.88 15.46
C GLY A 46 -12.99 -12.23 15.70
N PHE A 47 -11.69 -12.37 15.45
CA PHE A 47 -10.96 -13.63 15.66
C PHE A 47 -10.09 -13.60 16.91
N ARG A 48 -9.91 -14.78 17.54
CA ARG A 48 -8.92 -14.96 18.62
C ARG A 48 -7.53 -14.63 18.08
N LYS A 49 -6.76 -13.83 18.83
CA LYS A 49 -5.36 -13.54 18.50
C LYS A 49 -4.59 -14.85 18.28
N LEU A 50 -3.72 -14.87 17.27
CA LEU A 50 -2.91 -16.04 16.87
C LEU A 50 -3.70 -17.27 16.41
N SER A 51 -5.01 -17.13 16.11
CA SER A 51 -5.73 -18.15 15.37
C SER A 51 -5.33 -18.13 13.88
N PHE A 52 -5.57 -19.24 13.19
CA PHE A 52 -5.34 -19.36 11.75
C PHE A 52 -6.02 -18.21 10.97
N TRP A 53 -7.30 -17.95 11.25
CA TRP A 53 -8.05 -16.86 10.60
C TRP A 53 -7.55 -15.46 10.96
N TRP A 54 -7.05 -15.26 12.19
CA TRP A 54 -6.40 -14.01 12.56
C TRP A 54 -5.11 -13.79 11.77
N PHE A 55 -4.34 -14.86 11.54
CA PHE A 55 -3.13 -14.80 10.71
C PHE A 55 -3.45 -14.49 9.25
N VAL A 56 -4.47 -15.13 8.68
CA VAL A 56 -4.95 -14.86 7.31
C VAL A 56 -5.40 -13.41 7.17
N ALA A 57 -6.18 -12.87 8.13
CA ALA A 57 -6.62 -11.48 8.09
C ALA A 57 -5.48 -10.46 8.21
N ILE A 58 -4.29 -10.88 8.66
CA ILE A 58 -3.07 -10.06 8.61
C ILE A 58 -2.31 -10.29 7.32
N HIS A 59 -2.18 -11.51 6.81
CA HIS A 59 -1.27 -11.76 5.68
C HIS A 59 -1.94 -11.62 4.32
N ALA A 60 -3.25 -11.85 4.19
CA ALA A 60 -3.99 -11.67 2.94
C ALA A 60 -3.92 -10.26 2.34
N PRO A 61 -3.94 -9.15 3.11
CA PRO A 61 -3.73 -7.81 2.58
C PRO A 61 -2.33 -7.59 1.98
N VAL A 62 -1.29 -8.31 2.44
CA VAL A 62 0.10 -8.07 1.99
C VAL A 62 0.27 -8.37 0.49
N PRO A 63 -0.15 -9.54 -0.05
CA PRO A 63 -0.17 -9.80 -1.49
C PRO A 63 -0.97 -8.76 -2.28
N LEU A 64 -2.14 -8.33 -1.77
CA LEU A 64 -2.97 -7.30 -2.42
C LEU A 64 -2.20 -5.98 -2.57
N VAL A 65 -1.51 -5.56 -1.51
CA VAL A 65 -0.68 -4.35 -1.51
C VAL A 65 0.50 -4.47 -2.48
N ILE A 66 1.12 -5.65 -2.58
CA ILE A 66 2.19 -5.91 -3.55
C ILE A 66 1.68 -5.77 -4.98
N VAL A 67 0.47 -6.29 -5.28
CA VAL A 67 -0.14 -6.16 -6.61
C VAL A 67 -0.41 -4.70 -6.94
N ILE A 68 -1.03 -3.94 -6.04
CA ILE A 68 -1.33 -2.51 -6.26
C ILE A 68 -0.06 -1.71 -6.52
N ARG A 69 1.00 -1.98 -5.76
CA ARG A 69 2.29 -1.32 -5.95
C ARG A 69 2.86 -1.61 -7.34
N LYS A 70 2.77 -2.86 -7.80
CA LYS A 70 3.22 -3.23 -9.17
C LYS A 70 2.36 -2.59 -10.25
N LEU A 71 1.05 -2.44 -10.03
CA LEU A 71 0.16 -1.76 -11.00
C LEU A 71 0.46 -0.26 -11.14
N ASN A 72 1.09 0.36 -10.14
CA ASN A 72 1.52 1.75 -10.17
C ASN A 72 3.01 1.90 -10.52
N ASP A 73 3.67 0.81 -10.97
CA ASP A 73 5.11 0.75 -11.30
C ASP A 73 6.03 1.34 -10.20
N LEU A 74 5.61 1.27 -8.94
CA LEU A 74 6.36 1.82 -7.82
C LEU A 74 7.42 0.83 -7.36
N HIS A 75 8.69 1.22 -7.43
CA HIS A 75 9.78 0.49 -6.80
C HIS A 75 9.74 0.68 -5.28
N LEU A 76 9.97 -0.40 -4.52
CA LEU A 76 10.04 -0.30 -3.06
C LEU A 76 11.38 0.34 -2.67
N THR A 77 11.38 1.66 -2.54
CA THR A 77 12.51 2.44 -2.03
C THR A 77 12.43 2.56 -0.52
N TRP A 78 13.57 2.87 0.12
CA TRP A 78 13.62 3.13 1.56
C TRP A 78 12.78 4.33 1.99
N GLU A 79 12.55 5.29 1.09
CA GLU A 79 11.70 6.46 1.31
C GLU A 79 10.22 6.09 1.27
N LEU A 80 9.80 5.24 0.33
CA LEU A 80 8.41 4.80 0.17
C LEU A 80 7.98 3.80 1.26
N ALA A 81 8.90 2.92 1.64
CA ALA A 81 8.64 1.85 2.61
C ALA A 81 7.92 2.32 3.89
N PRO A 82 8.35 3.36 4.62
CA PRO A 82 7.67 3.82 5.83
C PRO A 82 6.26 4.35 5.57
N PHE A 83 5.98 5.01 4.43
CA PHE A 83 4.63 5.50 4.11
C PHE A 83 3.68 4.35 3.82
N LEU A 84 4.15 3.37 3.05
CA LEU A 84 3.36 2.20 2.66
C LEU A 84 3.08 1.30 3.87
N LEU A 85 4.12 1.08 4.69
CA LEU A 85 4.02 0.34 5.95
C LEU A 85 3.14 1.08 6.98
N GLY A 86 3.27 2.40 7.07
CA GLY A 86 2.43 3.24 7.91
C GLY A 86 0.95 3.14 7.50
N SER A 87 0.65 3.29 6.21
CA SER A 87 -0.70 3.16 5.67
C SER A 87 -1.31 1.78 5.94
N TYR A 88 -0.50 0.73 5.79
CA TYR A 88 -0.88 -0.64 6.10
C TYR A 88 -1.28 -0.81 7.57
N PHE A 89 -0.41 -0.42 8.50
CA PHE A 89 -0.69 -0.57 9.93
C PHE A 89 -1.82 0.33 10.40
N LEU A 90 -1.94 1.55 9.88
CA LEU A 90 -3.03 2.47 10.18
C LEU A 90 -4.38 1.89 9.77
N GLY A 91 -4.49 1.29 8.58
CA GLY A 91 -5.72 0.62 8.13
C GLY A 91 -6.08 -0.56 9.04
N GLN A 92 -5.10 -1.43 9.36
CA GLN A 92 -5.30 -2.59 10.24
C GLN A 92 -5.66 -2.20 11.67
N PHE A 93 -5.12 -1.08 12.17
CA PHE A 93 -5.40 -0.54 13.49
C PHE A 93 -6.79 0.08 13.55
N LEU A 94 -7.11 0.96 12.59
CA LEU A 94 -8.39 1.65 12.55
C LEU A 94 -9.54 0.66 12.32
N GLY A 95 -9.37 -0.30 11.42
CA GLY A 95 -10.36 -1.36 11.20
C GLY A 95 -10.67 -2.13 12.49
N ARG A 96 -9.64 -2.49 13.26
CA ARG A 96 -9.83 -3.17 14.55
C ARG A 96 -10.49 -2.29 15.60
N LYS A 97 -10.19 -0.98 15.60
CA LYS A 97 -10.85 -0.01 16.49
C LYS A 97 -12.34 0.11 16.15
N ILE A 98 -12.70 0.16 14.87
CA ILE A 98 -14.09 0.16 14.40
C ILE A 98 -14.82 -1.11 14.86
N TYR A 99 -14.18 -2.29 14.79
CA TYR A 99 -14.76 -3.53 15.33
C TYR A 99 -15.01 -3.44 16.83
N GLY A 100 -14.10 -2.84 17.60
CA GLY A 100 -14.29 -2.65 19.04
C GLY A 100 -15.48 -1.73 19.37
N LEU A 101 -15.74 -0.72 18.53
CA LEU A 101 -16.87 0.21 18.72
C LEU A 101 -18.20 -0.40 18.28
N LYS A 102 -18.21 -1.13 17.17
CA LYS A 102 -19.41 -1.75 16.59
C LYS A 102 -19.06 -3.15 16.09
N PRO A 103 -18.98 -4.15 16.99
CA PRO A 103 -18.70 -5.52 16.59
C PRO A 103 -19.85 -6.04 15.74
N TRP A 104 -19.51 -6.69 14.64
CA TRP A 104 -20.50 -7.37 13.81
C TRP A 104 -21.13 -8.49 14.64
N LYS A 105 -22.42 -8.35 14.95
CA LYS A 105 -23.18 -9.43 15.59
C LYS A 105 -23.34 -10.54 14.55
N LYS A 106 -22.76 -11.71 14.79
CA LYS A 106 -23.08 -12.88 13.98
C LYS A 106 -24.60 -13.12 14.08
N PRO A 107 -25.31 -13.28 12.96
CA PRO A 107 -26.71 -13.68 12.97
C PRO A 107 -26.89 -15.06 13.62
#